data_AF-A0A918FM83-F1
#
_entry.id   AF-A0A918FM83-F1
#
_cell.length_a   1.000
_cell.length_b   1.000
_cell.length_c   1.000
_cell.angle_alpha   90.00
_cell.angle_beta   90.00
_cell.angle_gamma   90.00
#
_symmetry.space_group_name_H-M   'P 1'
#
loop_
_entity.id
_entity.type
_entity.pdbx_description
1 polymer ?
#
loop_
_entity_poly.entity_id
_entity_poly.type
_entity_poly.pdbx_seq_one_letter_code
_entity_poly.pdbx_strand_id
1 'polypeptide(L)' 'MCPDCEDFARTVLLLGQLALYADTTGADLDFVDAVSPSLAASLPEPPTGEES' A
#
# COMPACT_ATOMS: atom_id res chain seq x y z
N MET A 1 -30.90 2.36 4.44
CA MET A 1 -29.47 2.17 4.09
C MET A 1 -28.72 2.32 5.39
N CYS A 2 -27.98 1.29 5.82
CA CYS A 2 -27.27 1.25 7.11
C CYS A 2 -25.79 1.54 6.82
N PRO A 3 -25.28 2.75 7.11
CA PRO A 3 -23.93 3.15 6.72
C PRO A 3 -22.84 2.23 7.28
N ASP A 4 -22.95 1.86 8.56
CA ASP A 4 -21.99 0.96 9.21
C ASP A 4 -21.98 -0.44 8.58
N CYS A 5 -23.15 -0.90 8.13
CA CYS A 5 -23.28 -2.20 7.45
C CYS A 5 -22.61 -2.16 6.06
N GLU A 6 -22.72 -1.04 5.35
CA GLU A 6 -22.10 -0.83 4.04
C GLU A 6 -20.58 -0.69 4.17
N ASP A 7 -20.10 0.01 5.20
CA ASP A 7 -18.68 0.14 5.51
C ASP A 7 -18.09 -1.21 5.91
N PHE A 8 -18.77 -1.97 6.78
CA PHE A 8 -18.36 -3.33 7.13
C PHE A 8 -18.25 -4.23 5.91
N ALA A 9 -19.27 -4.25 5.05
CA ALA A 9 -19.26 -5.05 3.83
C ALA A 9 -18.11 -4.64 2.89
N ARG A 10 -17.86 -3.33 2.75
CA ARG A 10 -16.74 -2.82 1.96
C ARG A 10 -15.40 -3.25 2.54
N THR A 11 -15.23 -3.16 3.85
CA THR A 11 -14.00 -3.60 4.52
C THR A 11 -13.75 -5.09 4.32
N VAL A 12 -14.77 -5.93 4.51
CA VAL A 12 -14.66 -7.38 4.28
C VAL A 12 -14.28 -7.69 2.83
N LEU A 13 -14.90 -6.99 1.87
CA LEU A 13 -14.58 -7.16 0.45
C LEU A 13 -13.12 -6.80 0.15
N LEU A 14 -12.64 -5.65 0.64
CA LEU A 14 -11.26 -5.20 0.44
C LEU A 14 -10.25 -6.16 1.07
N LEU A 15 -10.53 -6.67 2.27
CA LEU A 15 -9.69 -7.68 2.92
C LEU A 15 -9.62 -8.98 2.11
N GLY A 16 -10.74 -9.43 1.54
CA GLY A 16 -10.76 -10.60 0.66
C GLY A 16 -9.94 -10.39 -0.61
N GLN A 17 -10.05 -9.22 -1.24
CA GLN A 17 -9.24 -8.87 -2.43
C GLN A 17 -7.75 -8.81 -2.10
N LEU A 18 -7.39 -8.25 -0.94
CA LEU A 18 -6.00 -8.21 -0.48
C LEU A 18 -5.45 -9.62 -0.24
N ALA A 19 -6.22 -10.51 0.39
CA ALA A 19 -5.80 -11.90 0.61
C ALA A 19 -5.55 -12.64 -0.71
N LEU A 20 -6.42 -12.45 -1.71
CA LEU A 20 -6.23 -13.05 -3.04
C LEU A 20 -5.00 -12.48 -3.77
N TYR A 21 -4.76 -11.17 -3.65
CA TYR A 21 -3.57 -10.55 -4.23
C TYR A 21 -2.29 -11.11 -3.60
N ALA A 22 -2.24 -11.22 -2.27
CA ALA A 22 -1.09 -11.72 -1.53
C ALA A 22 -0.76 -13.21 -1.81
N ASP A 23 -1.74 -14.02 -2.22
CA ASP A 23 -1.52 -15.42 -2.62
C ASP A 23 -0.87 -15.55 -4.02
N THR A 24 -0.83 -14.47 -4.80
CA THR A 24 -0.17 -14.49 -6.12
C THR A 24 1.35 -14.51 -5.98
N THR A 25 2.01 -15.34 -6.80
CA THR A 25 3.48 -15.46 -6.77
C THR A 25 4.14 -14.14 -7.16
N GLY A 26 4.94 -13.57 -6.27
CA GLY A 26 5.67 -12.32 -6.52
C GLY A 26 4.91 -11.04 -6.14
N ALA A 27 3.71 -11.15 -5.58
CA ALA A 27 2.88 -10.00 -5.20
C ALA A 27 3.63 -8.91 -4.42
N ASP A 28 4.46 -9.31 -3.45
CA ASP A 28 5.25 -8.37 -2.64
C ASP A 28 6.24 -7.56 -3.48
N LEU A 29 6.92 -8.20 -4.43
CA LEU A 29 7.89 -7.54 -5.29
C LEU A 29 7.18 -6.64 -6.31
N ASP A 30 6.10 -7.12 -6.92
CA ASP A 30 5.30 -6.32 -7.85
C ASP A 30 4.72 -5.07 -7.16
N PHE A 31 4.28 -5.21 -5.91
CA PHE A 31 3.82 -4.08 -5.09
C PHE A 31 4.95 -3.07 -4.84
N VAL A 32 6.13 -3.56 -4.41
CA VAL A 32 7.31 -2.72 -4.15
C VAL A 32 7.71 -1.97 -5.42
N ASP A 33 7.79 -2.66 -6.57
CA ASP A 33 8.18 -2.05 -7.84
C ASP A 33 7.18 -0.98 -8.30
N ALA A 34 5.88 -1.20 -8.07
CA ALA A 34 4.86 -0.23 -8.40
C ALA A 34 4.83 1.00 -7.46
N VAL A 35 5.00 0.81 -6.16
CA VAL A 35 4.79 1.85 -5.14
C VAL A 35 6.07 2.62 -4.81
N SER A 36 7.24 1.97 -4.85
CA SER A 36 8.51 2.55 -4.42
C SER A 36 8.84 3.88 -5.10
N PRO A 37 8.63 4.09 -6.42
CA PRO A 37 8.96 5.35 -7.06
C PRO A 37 8.16 6.53 -6.49
N SER A 38 6.85 6.34 -6.30
CA SER A 38 5.98 7.38 -5.74
C SER A 38 6.27 7.62 -4.26
N LEU A 39 6.57 6.56 -3.50
CA LEU A 39 6.98 6.69 -2.11
C LEU A 39 8.29 7.46 -1.98
N ALA A 40 9.31 7.07 -2.75
CA ALA A 40 10.62 7.73 -2.77
C ALA A 40 10.50 9.22 -3.14
N ALA A 41 9.69 9.55 -4.14
CA ALA A 41 9.43 10.94 -4.53
C ALA A 41 8.65 11.76 -3.48
N SER A 42 7.96 11.10 -2.55
CA SER A 42 7.20 11.74 -1.47
C SER A 42 8.02 11.93 -0.20
N LEU A 43 9.17 11.28 -0.08
CA LEU A 43 10.04 11.43 1.07
C LEU A 43 10.77 12.78 1.01
N PRO A 44 11.03 13.41 2.17
CA PRO A 44 11.92 14.56 2.24
C PRO A 44 13.30 14.24 1.68
N GLU A 45 13.97 15.24 1.12
CA GLU A 45 15.36 15.11 0.68
C GLU A 45 16.22 14.60 1.84
N PRO A 46 17.08 13.58 1.64
CA PRO A 46 17.96 13.11 2.68
C PRO A 46 18.92 14.22 3.10
N PRO A 47 19.31 14.30 4.38
CA PRO A 47 20.29 15.29 4.82
C PRO A 47 21.59 15.11 4.03
N THR A 48 22.04 16.18 3.37
CA THR A 48 23.39 16.23 2.79
C THR A 48 24.38 16.20 3.93
N GLY A 49 25.32 15.26 3.92
CA GLY A 49 26.31 15.06 4.99
C GLY A 49 27.36 16.16 5.13
N GLU A 50 26.99 17.43 4.95
CA GLU A 50 27.86 18.61 5.02
C GLU A 50 27.71 19.37 6.35
N GLU A 51 27.51 18.66 7.46
CA GLU A 51 27.85 19.17 8.79
C GLU A 51 29.10 18.42 9.30
N SER A 52 30.26 18.83 8.78
CA SER A 52 31.58 18.65 9.40
C SER A 52 32.54 19.73 8.92
#